data_AF-A0A2N0D8A9-F1
#
_entry.id   AF-A0A2N0D8A9-F1
#
_cell.length_a   1.000
_cell.length_b   1.000
_cell.length_c   1.000
_cell.angle_alpha   90.00
_cell.angle_beta   90.00
_cell.angle_gamma   90.00
#
_symmetry.space_group_name_H-M   'P 1'
#
loop_
_entity.id
_entity.type
_entity.pdbx_description
1 polymer ?
#
loop_
_entity_poly.entity_id
_entity_poly.type
_entity_poly.pdbx_seq_one_letter_code
_entity_poly.pdbx_strand_id
1 'polypeptide(L)'
;MSDRFAQAPRPSYRLIPSQFPPIGLFDTVATAADLEAVMELAGWTNDRLVADRIQRLPEGEWVYGTANSSIVMAAFLHVAPGGMRFNGTDLGAWYAADDLRTAAAEVGHHLRREAVARGVATMRRTYRSYTAILIGDYLDIRGEQMLRPEVYDGTSYAASQALGEQVRSNGGAGILYDSLRRRAGMNIVAHRPRNIRDVMQTDHFEITVSADDRRIDVQKLAT
;
A
#
# COMPACT_ATOMS: atom_id res chain seq x y z
N MET A 1 22.68 11.88 12.13
CA MET A 1 22.89 11.81 10.66
C MET A 1 21.84 12.70 10.01
N SER A 2 22.17 13.38 8.91
CA SER A 2 21.17 14.14 8.15
C SER A 2 20.24 13.18 7.44
N ASP A 3 18.93 13.43 7.48
CA ASP A 3 17.98 12.69 6.67
C ASP A 3 18.31 12.88 5.19
N ARG A 4 18.20 11.79 4.43
CA ARG A 4 18.40 11.77 2.97
C ARG A 4 17.05 11.59 2.32
N PHE A 5 16.80 12.33 1.25
CA PHE A 5 15.57 12.22 0.48
C PHE A 5 15.86 11.86 -0.97
N ALA A 6 14.95 11.09 -1.58
CA ALA A 6 15.02 10.72 -2.98
C ALA A 6 13.63 10.59 -3.60
N GLN A 7 13.58 10.70 -4.92
CA GLN A 7 12.35 10.44 -5.69
C GLN A 7 12.06 8.94 -5.74
N ALA A 8 10.77 8.59 -5.72
CA ALA A 8 10.33 7.22 -5.92
C ALA A 8 10.63 6.71 -7.36
N PRO A 9 10.84 5.40 -7.56
CA PRO A 9 11.03 4.82 -8.89
C PRO A 9 9.77 5.01 -9.75
N ARG A 10 9.98 5.07 -11.07
CA ARG A 10 8.90 5.24 -12.04
C ARG A 10 9.02 4.19 -13.15
N PRO A 11 7.99 3.33 -13.35
CA PRO A 11 6.79 3.21 -12.52
C PRO A 11 7.09 2.55 -11.15
N SER A 12 6.17 2.74 -10.20
CA SER A 12 6.08 1.91 -8.99
C SER A 12 4.98 0.85 -9.17
N TYR A 13 5.08 -0.28 -8.46
CA TYR A 13 4.19 -1.44 -8.64
C TYR A 13 3.45 -1.81 -7.35
N ARG A 14 2.14 -2.02 -7.42
CA ARG A 14 1.29 -2.48 -6.32
C ARG A 14 0.42 -3.66 -6.76
N LEU A 15 0.41 -4.74 -5.98
CA LEU A 15 -0.48 -5.88 -6.20
C LEU A 15 -1.68 -5.84 -5.25
N ILE A 16 -2.89 -5.94 -5.78
CA ILE A 16 -4.14 -5.94 -5.02
C ILE A 16 -4.92 -7.22 -5.33
N PRO A 17 -5.44 -7.96 -4.33
CA PRO A 17 -6.28 -9.13 -4.59
C PRO A 17 -7.48 -8.82 -5.50
N SER A 18 -7.69 -9.63 -6.53
CA SER A 18 -8.77 -9.45 -7.51
C SER A 18 -10.17 -9.72 -6.95
N GLN A 19 -10.27 -10.34 -5.78
CA GLN A 19 -11.54 -10.63 -5.09
C GLN A 19 -12.28 -9.37 -4.60
N PHE A 20 -11.60 -8.22 -4.60
CA PHE A 20 -12.21 -6.92 -4.37
C PHE A 20 -12.62 -6.34 -5.74
N PRO A 21 -13.91 -6.21 -6.07
CA PRO A 21 -14.31 -5.56 -7.31
C PRO A 21 -13.68 -4.15 -7.34
N PRO A 22 -13.24 -3.66 -8.51
CA PRO A 22 -12.83 -2.27 -8.61
C PRO A 22 -14.11 -1.46 -8.45
N ILE A 23 -14.35 -0.96 -7.25
CA ILE A 23 -15.45 -0.04 -7.00
C ILE A 23 -15.01 1.27 -7.64
N GLY A 24 -15.14 1.41 -8.96
CA GLY A 24 -14.78 2.61 -9.73
C GLY A 24 -15.69 3.82 -9.49
N LEU A 25 -16.47 3.78 -8.40
CA LEU A 25 -17.45 4.78 -8.02
C LEU A 25 -16.86 6.21 -7.95
N PHE A 26 -15.57 6.35 -7.63
CA PHE A 26 -14.89 7.63 -7.43
C PHE A 26 -14.22 8.15 -8.72
N ASP A 27 -14.09 7.30 -9.74
CA ASP A 27 -13.33 7.59 -10.96
C ASP A 27 -14.05 8.63 -11.84
N THR A 28 -15.37 8.71 -11.73
CA THR A 28 -16.23 9.61 -12.52
C THR A 28 -16.66 10.87 -11.77
N VAL A 29 -16.18 11.07 -10.54
CA VAL A 29 -16.60 12.16 -9.65
C VAL A 29 -15.82 13.43 -9.94
N ALA A 30 -16.48 14.56 -10.19
CA ALA A 30 -15.81 15.81 -10.58
C ALA A 30 -15.50 16.76 -9.40
N THR A 31 -16.17 16.62 -8.25
CA THR A 31 -16.05 17.54 -7.11
C THR A 31 -15.97 16.79 -5.77
N ALA A 32 -15.50 17.47 -4.71
CA ALA A 32 -15.44 16.89 -3.37
C ALA A 32 -16.83 16.64 -2.76
N ALA A 33 -17.82 17.49 -3.04
CA ALA A 33 -19.20 17.30 -2.58
C ALA A 33 -19.85 16.06 -3.22
N ASP A 34 -19.61 15.86 -4.52
CA ASP A 34 -20.09 14.65 -5.21
C ASP A 34 -19.38 13.39 -4.69
N LEU A 35 -18.13 13.52 -4.22
CA LEU A 35 -17.38 12.42 -3.63
C LEU A 35 -18.01 11.94 -2.33
N GLU A 36 -18.45 12.87 -1.48
CA GLU A 36 -19.11 12.56 -0.22
C GLU A 36 -20.39 11.73 -0.45
N ALA A 37 -21.21 12.13 -1.43
CA ALA A 37 -22.40 11.38 -1.82
C ALA A 37 -22.07 9.98 -2.38
N VAL A 38 -21.00 9.86 -3.17
CA VAL A 38 -20.52 8.57 -3.69
C VAL A 38 -19.98 7.67 -2.58
N MET A 39 -19.30 8.24 -1.59
CA MET A 39 -18.83 7.52 -0.41
C MET A 39 -19.99 6.96 0.42
N GLU A 40 -21.06 7.74 0.58
CA GLU A 40 -22.27 7.29 1.23
C GLU A 40 -22.92 6.10 0.51
N LEU A 41 -23.06 6.20 -0.82
CA LEU A 41 -23.57 5.11 -1.66
C LEU A 41 -22.68 3.85 -1.61
N ALA A 42 -21.36 4.02 -1.55
CA ALA A 42 -20.41 2.91 -1.40
C ALA A 42 -20.42 2.29 0.01
N GLY A 43 -21.21 2.83 0.95
CA GLY A 43 -21.29 2.38 2.33
C GLY A 43 -20.08 2.76 3.18
N TRP A 44 -19.19 3.64 2.69
CA TRP A 44 -17.99 4.06 3.41
C TRP A 44 -18.32 4.97 4.60
N THR A 45 -19.39 5.75 4.51
CA THR A 45 -19.89 6.53 5.66
C THR A 45 -20.66 5.68 6.66
N ASN A 46 -21.20 4.52 6.22
CA ASN A 46 -21.89 3.56 7.07
C ASN A 46 -20.91 2.65 7.84
N ASP A 47 -19.72 2.40 7.29
CA ASP A 47 -18.60 1.84 8.04
C ASP A 47 -18.03 2.94 8.93
N ARG A 48 -18.40 2.89 10.21
CA ARG A 48 -17.98 3.87 11.22
C ARG A 48 -16.45 4.07 11.26
N LEU A 49 -15.66 3.03 11.03
CA LEU A 49 -14.20 3.18 11.00
C LEU A 49 -13.76 3.98 9.78
N VAL A 50 -14.35 3.74 8.60
CA VAL A 50 -14.02 4.49 7.40
C VAL A 50 -14.47 5.95 7.51
N ALA A 51 -15.66 6.20 8.07
CA ALA A 51 -16.18 7.55 8.35
C ALA A 51 -15.26 8.35 9.29
N ASP A 52 -14.82 7.75 10.39
CA ASP A 52 -13.89 8.40 11.34
C ASP A 52 -12.53 8.68 10.69
N ARG A 53 -12.08 7.80 9.78
CA ARG A 53 -10.78 7.94 9.11
C ARG A 53 -10.79 8.99 8.02
N ILE A 54 -11.87 9.13 7.25
CA ILE A 54 -11.91 10.20 6.24
C ILE A 54 -11.84 11.58 6.89
N GLN A 55 -12.45 11.78 8.06
CA GLN A 55 -12.35 13.04 8.80
C GLN A 55 -10.92 13.37 9.25
N ARG A 56 -10.04 12.36 9.36
CA ARG A 56 -8.62 12.53 9.70
C ARG A 56 -7.76 12.83 8.47
N LEU A 57 -8.24 12.53 7.27
CA LEU A 57 -7.55 12.84 6.03
C LEU A 57 -7.96 14.25 5.57
N PRO A 58 -7.03 15.22 5.48
CA PRO A 58 -7.38 16.57 5.02
C PRO A 58 -8.12 16.53 3.68
N GLU A 59 -9.17 17.33 3.52
CA GLU A 59 -9.95 17.37 2.26
C GLU A 59 -9.07 17.66 1.04
N GLY A 60 -8.05 18.49 1.23
CA GLY A 60 -7.02 18.78 0.23
C GLY A 60 -6.20 17.57 -0.21
N GLU A 61 -6.28 16.43 0.48
CA GLU A 61 -5.66 15.16 0.11
C GLU A 61 -6.64 14.19 -0.56
N TRP A 62 -7.93 14.51 -0.64
CA TRP A 62 -8.90 13.60 -1.26
C TRP A 62 -8.66 13.51 -2.77
N VAL A 63 -8.74 12.29 -3.29
CA VAL A 63 -8.51 11.95 -4.71
C VAL A 63 -9.82 11.48 -5.30
N TYR A 64 -10.22 12.11 -6.41
CA TYR A 64 -11.45 11.86 -7.13
C TYR A 64 -11.30 12.34 -8.58
N GLY A 65 -12.16 11.85 -9.48
CA GLY A 65 -12.20 12.31 -10.88
C GLY A 65 -11.01 11.91 -11.73
N THR A 66 -10.20 10.99 -11.22
CA THR A 66 -9.08 10.38 -11.92
C THR A 66 -9.25 8.86 -11.90
N ALA A 67 -8.79 8.17 -12.94
CA ALA A 67 -8.86 6.71 -12.99
C ALA A 67 -8.26 6.06 -11.73
N ASN A 68 -8.95 5.05 -11.20
CA ASN A 68 -8.59 4.31 -9.99
C ASN A 68 -8.46 5.17 -8.71
N SER A 69 -9.14 6.32 -8.62
CA SER A 69 -9.12 7.17 -7.43
C SER A 69 -9.68 6.44 -6.20
N SER A 70 -10.67 5.56 -6.38
CA SER A 70 -11.18 4.70 -5.30
C SER A 70 -10.10 3.78 -4.73
N ILE A 71 -9.21 3.26 -5.58
CA ILE A 71 -8.11 2.37 -5.17
C ILE A 71 -7.08 3.16 -4.36
N VAL A 72 -6.82 4.40 -4.75
CA VAL A 72 -5.98 5.33 -3.98
C VAL A 72 -6.61 5.57 -2.61
N MET A 73 -7.84 6.08 -2.55
CA MET A 73 -8.51 6.41 -1.30
C MET A 73 -8.66 5.18 -0.38
N ALA A 74 -8.98 4.01 -0.93
CA ALA A 74 -9.10 2.79 -0.15
C ALA A 74 -7.80 2.40 0.57
N ALA A 75 -6.63 2.68 -0.02
CA ALA A 75 -5.34 2.41 0.61
C ALA A 75 -5.10 3.23 1.89
N PHE A 76 -5.78 4.37 2.04
CA PHE A 76 -5.68 5.25 3.21
C PHE A 76 -6.82 5.03 4.21
N LEU A 77 -7.99 4.57 3.77
CA LEU A 77 -9.17 4.46 4.63
C LEU A 77 -9.40 3.03 5.17
N HIS A 78 -8.99 2.00 4.43
CA HIS A 78 -9.14 0.59 4.84
C HIS A 78 -7.86 0.09 5.49
N VAL A 79 -7.70 0.40 6.78
CA VAL A 79 -6.51 0.07 7.55
C VAL A 79 -6.73 -1.20 8.36
N ALA A 80 -5.71 -2.07 8.39
CA ALA A 80 -5.70 -3.22 9.29
C ALA A 80 -5.82 -2.76 10.77
N PRO A 81 -6.48 -3.53 11.65
CA PRO A 81 -6.67 -3.14 13.05
C PRO A 81 -5.41 -2.82 13.85
N GLY A 82 -4.25 -3.35 13.45
CA GLY A 82 -2.94 -3.06 14.06
C GLY A 82 -2.06 -2.12 13.24
N GLY A 83 -2.58 -1.49 12.19
CA GLY A 83 -1.81 -0.75 11.22
C GLY A 83 -0.98 -1.64 10.29
N MET A 84 -0.06 -1.02 9.55
CA MET A 84 0.93 -1.70 8.70
C MET A 84 2.34 -1.24 9.09
N ARG A 85 3.38 -1.56 8.30
CA ARG A 85 4.77 -1.30 8.70
C ARG A 85 5.04 0.16 9.06
N PHE A 86 4.59 1.10 8.23
CA PHE A 86 4.87 2.53 8.38
C PHE A 86 3.60 3.36 8.61
N ASN A 87 2.53 2.74 9.11
CA ASN A 87 1.36 3.51 9.54
C ASN A 87 0.64 2.81 10.68
N GLY A 88 0.07 3.62 11.58
CA GLY A 88 -0.77 3.17 12.67
C GLY A 88 -2.17 2.77 12.19
N THR A 89 -3.14 2.76 13.12
CA THR A 89 -4.53 2.33 12.89
C THR A 89 -5.43 3.39 12.29
N ASP A 90 -4.97 4.64 12.34
CA ASP A 90 -5.78 5.84 12.08
C ASP A 90 -5.84 6.18 10.60
N LEU A 91 -4.75 6.04 9.87
CA LEU A 91 -4.73 6.21 8.42
C LEU A 91 -3.81 5.18 7.79
N GLY A 92 -4.23 4.66 6.65
CA GLY A 92 -3.46 3.76 5.83
C GLY A 92 -2.40 4.50 5.03
N ALA A 93 -1.73 3.78 4.14
CA ALA A 93 -0.75 4.36 3.24
C ALA A 93 -0.72 3.56 1.94
N TRP A 94 -0.22 4.19 0.88
CA TRP A 94 0.00 3.50 -0.38
C TRP A 94 1.34 2.80 -0.36
N TYR A 95 1.31 1.48 -0.28
CA TYR A 95 2.49 0.62 -0.40
C TYR A 95 2.68 0.18 -1.85
N ALA A 96 3.90 0.30 -2.33
CA ALA A 96 4.33 -0.15 -3.65
C ALA A 96 5.77 -0.68 -3.59
N ALA A 97 6.25 -1.23 -4.70
CA ALA A 97 7.61 -1.67 -4.89
C ALA A 97 8.23 -1.09 -6.17
N ASP A 98 9.54 -1.20 -6.27
CA ASP A 98 10.34 -0.78 -7.42
C ASP A 98 10.15 -1.66 -8.65
N ASP A 99 9.96 -2.95 -8.46
CA ASP A 99 9.65 -3.90 -9.51
C ASP A 99 8.53 -4.87 -9.09
N LEU A 100 7.92 -5.49 -10.10
CA LEU A 100 6.81 -6.43 -9.90
C LEU A 100 7.20 -7.66 -9.09
N ARG A 101 8.46 -8.12 -9.15
CA ARG A 101 8.93 -9.30 -8.41
C ARG A 101 9.08 -8.98 -6.93
N THR A 102 9.51 -7.77 -6.59
CA THR A 102 9.48 -7.26 -5.21
C THR A 102 8.04 -7.17 -4.70
N ALA A 103 7.11 -6.60 -5.50
CA ALA A 103 5.70 -6.55 -5.13
C ALA A 103 5.10 -7.95 -4.89
N ALA A 104 5.41 -8.92 -5.76
CA ALA A 104 4.98 -10.30 -5.62
C ALA A 104 5.56 -10.98 -4.36
N ALA A 105 6.83 -10.70 -4.03
CA ALA A 105 7.46 -11.21 -2.82
C ALA A 105 6.77 -10.69 -1.54
N GLU A 106 6.36 -9.42 -1.51
CA GLU A 106 5.64 -8.85 -0.37
C GLU A 106 4.25 -9.49 -0.18
N VAL A 107 3.43 -9.54 -1.24
CA VAL A 107 2.09 -10.13 -1.11
C VAL A 107 2.13 -11.63 -0.86
N GLY A 108 3.09 -12.35 -1.45
CA GLY A 108 3.30 -13.78 -1.18
C GLY A 108 3.74 -14.04 0.26
N HIS A 109 4.61 -13.19 0.83
CA HIS A 109 4.96 -13.29 2.25
C HIS A 109 3.72 -13.19 3.15
N HIS A 110 2.83 -12.22 2.91
CA HIS A 110 1.60 -12.05 3.67
C HIS A 110 0.59 -13.18 3.44
N LEU A 111 0.44 -13.64 2.20
CA LEU A 111 -0.41 -14.78 1.85
C LEU A 111 0.04 -16.05 2.57
N ARG A 112 1.35 -16.25 2.69
CA ARG A 112 1.89 -17.40 3.42
C ARG A 112 1.66 -17.31 4.92
N ARG A 113 1.81 -16.13 5.52
CA ARG A 113 1.45 -15.92 6.93
C ARG A 113 -0.03 -16.22 7.17
N GLU A 114 -0.90 -15.86 6.22
CA GLU A 114 -2.32 -16.21 6.26
C GLU A 114 -2.52 -17.73 6.16
N ALA A 115 -1.79 -18.42 5.28
CA ALA A 115 -1.83 -19.88 5.16
C ALA A 115 -1.46 -20.58 6.48
N VAL A 116 -0.36 -20.16 7.11
CA VAL A 116 0.08 -20.67 8.42
C VAL A 116 -0.96 -20.38 9.50
N ALA A 117 -1.48 -19.15 9.58
CA ALA A 117 -2.46 -18.77 10.59
C ALA A 117 -3.79 -19.54 10.46
N ARG A 118 -4.16 -19.93 9.23
CA ARG A 118 -5.36 -20.73 8.95
C ARG A 118 -5.11 -22.24 8.99
N GLY A 119 -3.88 -22.70 9.19
CA GLY A 119 -3.53 -24.12 9.18
C GLY A 119 -3.73 -24.82 7.82
N VAL A 120 -3.63 -24.08 6.71
CA VAL A 120 -3.73 -24.65 5.36
C VAL A 120 -2.36 -24.84 4.74
N ALA A 121 -2.13 -25.97 4.06
CA ALA A 121 -0.83 -26.31 3.49
C ALA A 121 -0.42 -25.36 2.36
N THR A 122 -1.35 -25.06 1.46
CA THR A 122 -1.14 -24.18 0.31
C THR A 122 -2.22 -23.11 0.26
N MET A 123 -1.86 -21.90 -0.13
CA MET A 123 -2.82 -20.84 -0.44
C MET A 123 -2.51 -20.22 -1.79
N ARG A 124 -3.58 -19.87 -2.51
CA ARG A 124 -3.53 -19.31 -3.85
C ARG A 124 -4.50 -18.15 -3.96
N ARG A 125 -4.07 -17.08 -4.62
CA ARG A 125 -4.88 -15.88 -4.78
C ARG A 125 -4.52 -15.16 -6.08
N THR A 126 -5.54 -14.66 -6.77
CA THR A 126 -5.37 -13.80 -7.94
C THR A 126 -5.19 -12.36 -7.51
N TYR A 127 -4.24 -11.67 -8.14
CA TYR A 127 -3.91 -10.27 -7.92
C TYR A 127 -3.94 -9.50 -9.23
N ARG A 128 -4.35 -8.23 -9.13
CA ARG A 128 -4.17 -7.21 -10.17
C ARG A 128 -2.92 -6.40 -9.86
N SER A 129 -2.11 -6.15 -10.88
CA SER A 129 -1.01 -5.20 -10.81
C SER A 129 -1.47 -3.81 -11.18
N TYR A 130 -1.11 -2.85 -10.34
CA TYR A 130 -1.27 -1.43 -10.57
C TYR A 130 0.11 -0.80 -10.68
N THR A 131 0.30 0.02 -11.70
CA THR A 131 1.42 0.95 -11.77
C THR A 131 0.98 2.34 -11.34
N ALA A 132 1.88 3.11 -10.74
CA ALA A 132 1.62 4.49 -10.36
C ALA A 132 2.90 5.32 -10.38
N ILE A 133 2.75 6.62 -10.64
CA ILE A 133 3.78 7.63 -10.40
C ILE A 133 3.58 8.19 -8.99
N LEU A 134 4.64 8.17 -8.19
CA LEU A 134 4.62 8.67 -6.81
C LEU A 134 5.44 9.95 -6.74
N ILE A 135 4.75 11.09 -6.62
CA ILE A 135 5.36 12.42 -6.61
C ILE A 135 5.89 12.78 -5.21
N GLY A 136 6.97 13.58 -5.17
CA GLY A 136 7.53 14.14 -3.95
C GLY A 136 8.86 13.50 -3.55
N ASP A 137 9.47 14.07 -2.52
CA ASP A 137 10.73 13.61 -1.93
C ASP A 137 10.46 12.68 -0.75
N TYR A 138 10.92 11.45 -0.86
CA TYR A 138 10.69 10.38 0.11
C TYR A 138 11.92 10.24 1.01
N LEU A 139 11.71 10.08 2.31
CA LEU A 139 12.79 9.76 3.25
C LEU A 139 13.41 8.42 2.82
N ASP A 140 14.70 8.43 2.50
CA ASP A 140 15.38 7.30 1.91
C ASP A 140 16.25 6.58 2.95
N ILE A 141 15.66 5.58 3.59
CA ILE A 141 16.31 4.74 4.61
C ILE A 141 16.91 3.45 4.05
N ARG A 142 17.15 3.38 2.74
CA ARG A 142 17.79 2.21 2.12
C ARG A 142 19.24 2.09 2.55
N GLY A 143 19.68 0.86 2.78
CA GLY A 143 21.00 0.51 3.32
C GLY A 143 21.16 0.78 4.81
N GLU A 144 20.09 1.21 5.50
CA GLU A 144 20.15 1.64 6.90
C GLU A 144 19.70 0.54 7.88
N GLN A 145 19.64 -0.74 7.49
CA GLN A 145 19.19 -1.83 8.38
C GLN A 145 20.04 -1.95 9.64
N MET A 146 21.36 -1.73 9.53
CA MET A 146 22.25 -1.73 10.70
C MET A 146 22.13 -0.46 11.54
N LEU A 147 21.71 0.66 10.92
CA LEU A 147 21.58 1.95 11.59
C LEU A 147 20.21 2.14 12.25
N ARG A 148 19.17 1.45 11.74
CA ARG A 148 17.79 1.49 12.21
C ARG A 148 17.21 0.07 12.38
N PRO A 149 17.86 -0.81 13.17
CA PRO A 149 17.43 -2.20 13.30
C PRO A 149 15.98 -2.33 13.80
N GLU A 150 15.53 -1.42 14.66
CA GLU A 150 14.16 -1.37 15.18
C GLU A 150 13.12 -0.99 14.11
N VAL A 151 13.46 -0.13 13.15
CA VAL A 151 12.58 0.22 12.02
C VAL A 151 12.48 -0.94 11.03
N TYR A 152 13.56 -1.71 10.89
CA TYR A 152 13.62 -2.89 10.03
C TYR A 152 13.21 -4.19 10.73
N ASP A 153 12.70 -4.13 11.95
CA ASP A 153 12.23 -5.31 12.68
C ASP A 153 11.15 -6.06 11.85
N GLY A 154 11.36 -7.36 11.70
CA GLY A 154 10.47 -8.26 10.96
C GLY A 154 9.28 -8.76 11.76
N THR A 155 9.31 -8.59 13.08
CA THR A 155 8.37 -9.14 14.06
C THR A 155 7.51 -8.07 14.73
N SER A 156 8.06 -6.86 14.93
CA SER A 156 7.35 -5.69 15.46
C SER A 156 7.38 -4.53 14.47
N TYR A 157 6.26 -3.80 14.35
CA TYR A 157 6.18 -2.59 13.54
C TYR A 157 6.17 -1.30 14.37
N ALA A 158 6.35 -1.39 15.70
CA ALA A 158 6.17 -0.23 16.58
C ALA A 158 7.07 0.96 16.20
N ALA A 159 8.37 0.73 16.01
CA ALA A 159 9.31 1.79 15.66
C ALA A 159 9.12 2.31 14.22
N SER A 160 8.82 1.42 13.26
CA SER A 160 8.55 1.84 11.88
C SER A 160 7.23 2.58 11.73
N GLN A 161 6.21 2.23 12.52
CA GLN A 161 4.94 2.98 12.58
C GLN A 161 5.17 4.38 13.15
N ALA A 162 5.91 4.50 14.24
CA ALA A 162 6.27 5.80 14.81
C ALA A 162 7.00 6.69 13.80
N LEU A 163 7.98 6.13 13.07
CA LEU A 163 8.68 6.84 12.01
C LEU A 163 7.73 7.27 10.87
N GLY A 164 6.88 6.35 10.39
CA GLY A 164 5.94 6.63 9.31
C GLY A 164 4.94 7.74 9.66
N GLU A 165 4.38 7.70 10.87
CA GLU A 165 3.48 8.76 11.34
C GLU A 165 4.21 10.09 11.59
N GLN A 166 5.48 10.06 12.00
CA GLN A 166 6.32 11.26 12.06
C GLN A 166 6.56 11.87 10.67
N VAL A 167 6.86 11.05 9.66
CA VAL A 167 7.01 11.51 8.27
C VAL A 167 5.69 12.12 7.78
N ARG A 168 4.55 11.49 8.10
CA ARG A 168 3.22 12.00 7.76
C ARG A 168 2.90 13.31 8.47
N SER A 169 3.14 13.43 9.77
CA SER A 169 2.81 14.66 10.51
C SER A 169 3.65 15.86 10.05
N ASN A 170 4.89 15.62 9.62
CA ASN A 170 5.80 16.64 9.12
C ASN A 170 5.56 17.08 7.67
N GLY A 171 4.48 16.64 7.02
CA GLY A 171 4.24 17.01 5.61
C GLY A 171 4.95 16.14 4.57
N GLY A 172 5.76 15.14 5.00
CA GLY A 172 6.56 14.31 4.11
C GLY A 172 5.75 13.48 3.11
N ALA A 173 6.36 13.16 1.97
CA ALA A 173 5.71 12.38 0.91
C ALA A 173 5.58 10.89 1.28
N GLY A 174 6.59 10.33 1.94
CA GLY A 174 6.68 8.91 2.20
C GLY A 174 8.10 8.45 2.55
N ILE A 175 8.31 7.13 2.52
CA ILE A 175 9.58 6.48 2.85
C ILE A 175 9.96 5.49 1.74
N LEU A 176 11.23 5.50 1.32
CA LEU A 176 11.86 4.44 0.53
C LEU A 176 12.67 3.55 1.48
N TYR A 177 12.49 2.24 1.37
CA TYR A 177 13.13 1.27 2.26
C TYR A 177 13.44 -0.02 1.53
N ASP A 178 14.43 -0.78 2.02
CA ASP A 178 14.75 -2.07 1.41
C ASP A 178 13.65 -3.10 1.66
N SER A 179 13.40 -3.95 0.67
CA SER A 179 12.54 -5.11 0.87
C SER A 179 13.18 -6.09 1.84
N LEU A 180 12.40 -6.48 2.85
CA LEU A 180 12.73 -7.55 3.79
C LEU A 180 12.44 -8.94 3.24
N ARG A 181 11.93 -9.03 2.00
CA ARG A 181 11.46 -10.26 1.35
C ARG A 181 12.31 -10.65 0.16
N ARG A 182 12.86 -9.65 -0.54
CA ARG A 182 13.69 -9.84 -1.73
C ARG A 182 14.95 -9.01 -1.62
N ARG A 183 16.11 -9.67 -1.66
CA ARG A 183 17.42 -8.99 -1.70
C ARG A 183 17.49 -8.07 -2.91
N ALA A 184 18.01 -6.86 -2.72
CA ALA A 184 18.10 -5.78 -3.72
C ALA A 184 16.74 -5.24 -4.22
N GLY A 185 15.61 -5.72 -3.68
CA GLY A 185 14.32 -5.10 -3.92
C GLY A 185 14.13 -3.88 -3.03
N MET A 186 13.42 -2.87 -3.54
CA MET A 186 13.06 -1.67 -2.79
C MET A 186 11.54 -1.55 -2.71
N ASN A 187 11.07 -1.16 -1.53
CA ASN A 187 9.68 -0.80 -1.31
C ASN A 187 9.53 0.69 -1.07
N ILE A 188 8.30 1.15 -1.30
CA ILE A 188 7.86 2.52 -1.11
C ILE A 188 6.60 2.50 -0.26
N VAL A 189 6.51 3.44 0.67
CA VAL A 189 5.24 3.81 1.32
C VAL A 189 5.00 5.29 1.09
N ALA A 190 3.84 5.64 0.54
CA ALA A 190 3.44 7.03 0.34
C ALA A 190 2.32 7.42 1.31
N HIS A 191 2.47 8.60 1.92
CA HIS A 191 1.56 9.13 2.93
C HIS A 191 0.62 10.22 2.40
N ARG A 192 0.82 10.68 1.16
CA ARG A 192 0.02 11.72 0.47
C ARG A 192 -0.81 11.09 -0.64
N PRO A 193 -2.13 10.90 -0.46
CA PRO A 193 -2.97 10.35 -1.52
C PRO A 193 -2.87 11.15 -2.82
N ARG A 194 -2.82 12.49 -2.75
CA ARG A 194 -2.68 13.34 -3.95
C ARG A 194 -1.33 13.26 -4.64
N ASN A 195 -0.33 12.62 -4.06
CA ASN A 195 0.93 12.40 -4.77
C ASN A 195 0.92 11.13 -5.62
N ILE A 196 -0.13 10.30 -5.52
CA ILE A 196 -0.28 9.08 -6.29
C ILE A 196 -1.01 9.42 -7.58
N ARG A 197 -0.28 9.36 -8.70
CA ARG A 197 -0.74 9.81 -10.02
C ARG A 197 -0.61 8.68 -11.03
N ASP A 198 -1.35 8.81 -12.13
CA ASP A 198 -1.30 7.92 -13.28
C ASP A 198 -1.45 6.45 -12.89
N VAL A 199 -2.42 6.17 -12.01
CA VAL A 199 -2.69 4.81 -11.54
C VAL A 199 -3.31 4.02 -12.68
N MET A 200 -2.58 3.02 -13.17
CA MET A 200 -3.01 2.16 -14.26
C MET A 200 -3.05 0.70 -13.81
N GLN A 201 -4.20 0.05 -13.97
CA GLN A 201 -4.28 -1.40 -13.87
C GLN A 201 -3.56 -2.02 -15.09
N THR A 202 -2.76 -3.04 -14.84
CA THR A 202 -1.94 -3.73 -15.84
C THR A 202 -2.31 -5.21 -15.85
N ASP A 203 -1.36 -6.08 -15.55
CA ASP A 203 -1.50 -7.53 -15.64
C ASP A 203 -2.24 -8.15 -14.44
N HIS A 204 -2.71 -9.38 -14.63
CA HIS A 204 -3.19 -10.24 -13.54
C HIS A 204 -2.20 -11.37 -13.27
N PHE A 205 -2.10 -11.74 -12.00
CA PHE A 205 -1.21 -12.80 -11.54
C PHE A 205 -1.95 -13.72 -10.58
N GLU A 206 -1.76 -15.03 -10.73
CA GLU A 206 -2.02 -15.98 -9.68
C GLU A 206 -0.74 -16.17 -8.87
N ILE A 207 -0.83 -15.96 -7.55
CA ILE A 207 0.28 -16.18 -6.62
C ILE A 207 -0.08 -17.35 -5.72
N THR A 208 0.80 -18.35 -5.71
CA THR A 208 0.68 -19.56 -4.88
C THR A 208 1.84 -19.64 -3.91
N VAL A 209 1.53 -19.99 -2.66
CA VAL A 209 2.50 -20.16 -1.58
C VAL A 209 2.22 -21.42 -0.80
N SER A 210 3.28 -22.05 -0.29
CA SER A 210 3.19 -23.14 0.69
C SER A 210 3.48 -22.59 2.10
N ALA A 211 2.85 -23.16 3.12
CA ALA A 211 3.06 -22.76 4.51
C ALA A 211 4.47 -23.12 5.03
N ASP A 212 5.05 -24.21 4.53
CA ASP A 212 6.35 -24.77 4.92
C ASP A 212 7.53 -24.29 4.05
N ASP A 213 7.26 -23.77 2.85
CA ASP A 213 8.27 -23.26 1.91
C ASP A 213 8.28 -21.72 1.90
N ARG A 214 9.44 -21.13 1.59
CA ARG A 214 9.59 -19.69 1.29
C ARG A 214 9.41 -19.37 -0.19
N ARG A 215 9.36 -20.38 -1.07
CA ARG A 215 9.11 -20.18 -2.51
C ARG A 215 7.74 -19.54 -2.73
N ILE A 216 7.71 -18.59 -3.66
CA ILE A 216 6.50 -17.90 -4.10
C ILE A 216 6.38 -18.17 -5.61
N ASP A 217 5.34 -18.91 -5.98
CA ASP A 217 5.07 -19.24 -7.37
C ASP A 217 4.16 -18.16 -7.95
N VAL A 218 4.63 -17.48 -9.01
CA VAL A 218 3.93 -16.35 -9.63
C VAL A 218 3.63 -16.71 -11.09
N GLN A 219 2.36 -16.83 -11.41
CA GLN A 219 1.89 -17.10 -12.77
C GLN A 219 1.15 -15.89 -13.31
N LYS A 220 1.63 -15.32 -14.42
CA LYS A 220 0.88 -14.31 -15.17
C LYS A 220 -0.33 -14.97 -15.82
N LEU A 221 -1.52 -14.40 -15.62
CA LEU A 221 -2.75 -14.87 -16.24
C LEU A 221 -2.94 -14.17 -17.59
N ALA A 222 -3.54 -14.87 -18.55
CA ALA A 222 -3.99 -14.25 -19.79
C ALA A 222 -5.18 -13.33 -19.47
N THR A 223 -5.07 -12.06 -19.85
CA THR A 223 -6.17 -11.07 -19.84
C THR A 223 -7.16 -11.33 -20.96
#